data_AF-X1NS46-F1
#
_entry.id   AF-X1NS46-F1
#
_cell.length_a   1.000
_cell.length_b   1.000
_cell.length_c   1.000
_cell.angle_alpha   90.00
_cell.angle_beta   90.00
_cell.angle_gamma   90.00
#
_symmetry.space_group_name_H-M   'P 1'
#
loop_
_entity.id
_entity.type
_entity.pdbx_description
1 polymer ?
#
loop_
_entity_poly.entity_id
_entity_poly.type
_entity_poly.pdbx_seq_one_letter_code
_entity_poly.pdbx_strand_id
1 'polypeptide(L)'
;YLDILKKLKKDQPFLLYHYILMNNHVHLLIETNQKTELSKLMKRINLLYYNHYKRKYNYAGHFWQDRFKSILVSKDEYLLACGLYIE
;
A
#
# COMPACT_ATOMS: atom_id res chain seq x y z
N TYR A 1 -7.50 -0.01 6.94
CA TYR A 1 -6.41 -0.21 5.95
C TYR A 1 -5.51 -1.38 6.34
N LEU A 2 -4.93 -1.38 7.56
CA LEU A 2 -4.02 -2.45 8.02
C LEU A 2 -4.60 -3.87 7.96
N ASP A 3 -5.89 -4.05 8.23
CA ASP A 3 -6.53 -5.37 8.13
C ASP A 3 -6.57 -5.90 6.69
N ILE A 4 -6.69 -5.02 5.70
CA ILE A 4 -6.59 -5.38 4.28
C ILE A 4 -5.19 -5.88 3.96
N LEU A 5 -4.16 -5.18 4.44
CA LEU A 5 -2.76 -5.61 4.27
C LEU A 5 -2.51 -6.98 4.92
N LYS A 6 -2.98 -7.17 6.17
CA LYS A 6 -2.90 -8.46 6.88
C LYS A 6 -3.59 -9.58 6.13
N LYS A 7 -4.78 -9.33 5.56
CA LYS A 7 -5.52 -10.32 4.76
C LYS A 7 -4.75 -10.67 3.49
N LEU A 8 -4.28 -9.67 2.75
CA LEU A 8 -3.57 -9.87 1.48
C LEU A 8 -2.23 -10.58 1.68
N LYS A 9 -1.54 -10.37 2.79
CA LYS A 9 -0.29 -11.06 3.12
C LYS A 9 -0.46 -12.58 3.20
N LYS A 10 -1.67 -13.09 3.50
CA LYS A 10 -1.99 -14.53 3.49
C LYS A 10 -2.09 -15.10 2.08
N ASP A 11 -2.62 -14.33 1.13
CA ASP A 11 -2.87 -14.77 -0.25
C ASP A 11 -1.68 -14.51 -1.17
N GLN A 12 -0.93 -13.44 -0.92
CA GLN A 12 0.22 -12.99 -1.69
C GLN A 12 1.35 -12.61 -0.72
N PRO A 13 2.40 -13.42 -0.61
CA PRO A 13 3.49 -13.14 0.31
C PRO A 13 4.27 -11.89 -0.15
N PHE A 14 4.20 -10.84 0.65
CA PHE A 14 5.07 -9.66 0.59
C PHE A 14 5.56 -9.32 2.01
N LEU A 15 6.71 -8.66 2.09
CA LEU A 15 7.23 -8.08 3.32
C LEU A 15 6.81 -6.60 3.38
N LEU A 16 6.40 -6.16 4.56
CA LEU A 16 6.07 -4.77 4.85
C LEU A 16 7.06 -4.30 5.92
N TYR A 17 7.98 -3.42 5.53
CA TYR A 17 9.02 -2.88 6.40
C TYR A 17 8.52 -1.67 7.17
N HIS A 18 7.77 -0.78 6.50
CA HIS A 18 7.26 0.46 7.09
C HIS A 18 5.96 0.90 6.41
N TYR A 19 5.13 1.67 7.11
CA TYR A 19 3.93 2.28 6.53
C TYR A 19 3.59 3.58 7.25
N ILE A 20 3.01 4.52 6.51
CA ILE A 20 2.45 5.76 7.05
C ILE A 20 1.05 5.94 6.47
N LEU A 21 0.08 6.21 7.35
CA LEU A 21 -1.31 6.47 6.99
C LEU A 21 -1.61 7.94 7.29
N MET A 22 -1.68 8.76 6.25
CA MET A 22 -2.10 10.15 6.37
C MET A 22 -3.56 10.29 5.99
N ASN A 23 -4.16 11.44 6.33
CA ASN A 23 -5.57 11.70 6.05
C ASN A 23 -5.85 11.81 4.54
N ASN A 24 -4.84 12.13 3.73
CA ASN A 24 -4.94 12.35 2.28
C ASN A 24 -4.17 11.32 1.44
N HIS A 25 -3.19 10.60 1.99
CA HIS A 25 -2.43 9.58 1.24
C HIS A 25 -1.81 8.51 2.15
N VAL A 26 -1.26 7.47 1.53
CA VAL A 26 -0.63 6.33 2.22
C VAL A 26 0.71 6.03 1.56
N HIS A 27 1.71 5.78 2.39
CA HIS A 27 3.01 5.29 1.94
C HIS A 27 3.29 3.90 2.50
N LEU A 28 3.87 3.04 1.65
CA LEU A 28 4.20 1.66 2.00
C LEU A 28 5.62 1.35 1.54
N LEU A 29 6.46 0.91 2.47
CA LEU A 29 7.76 0.33 2.17
C LEU A 29 7.63 -1.19 2.17
N ILE A 30 7.58 -1.77 0.98
CA ILE A 30 7.30 -3.19 0.78
C ILE A 30 8.35 -3.87 -0.09
N GLU A 31 8.62 -5.14 0.21
CA GLU A 31 9.36 -6.04 -0.66
C GLU A 31 8.44 -7.13 -1.17
N THR A 32 8.38 -7.23 -2.49
CA THR A 32 7.63 -8.27 -3.22
C THR A 32 8.61 -9.32 -3.74
N ASN A 33 8.17 -10.58 -3.80
CA ASN A 33 8.94 -11.67 -4.43
C ASN A 33 8.50 -11.90 -5.89
N GLN A 34 9.18 -12.81 -6.60
CA GLN A 34 8.90 -13.14 -8.00
C GLN A 34 7.44 -13.58 -8.26
N LYS A 35 6.72 -14.06 -7.24
CA LYS A 35 5.31 -14.50 -7.36
C LYS A 35 4.30 -13.38 -7.14
N THR A 36 4.75 -12.22 -6.66
CA THR A 36 3.89 -11.09 -6.30
C THR A 36 4.25 -9.87 -7.13
N GLU A 37 3.47 -9.58 -8.16
CA GLU A 37 3.63 -8.34 -8.91
C GLU A 37 3.10 -7.14 -8.10
N LEU A 38 3.95 -6.13 -7.91
CA LEU A 38 3.63 -4.91 -7.17
C LEU A 38 2.34 -4.24 -7.68
N SER A 39 2.20 -4.09 -8.99
CA SER A 39 1.01 -3.47 -9.62
C SER A 39 -0.28 -4.23 -9.30
N LYS A 40 -0.25 -5.57 -9.28
CA LYS A 40 -1.41 -6.41 -8.93
C LYS A 40 -1.74 -6.30 -7.44
N LEU A 41 -0.72 -6.28 -6.58
CA LEU A 41 -0.88 -6.09 -5.14
C LEU A 41 -1.53 -4.72 -4.85
N MET A 42 -0.99 -3.64 -5.40
CA MET A 42 -1.52 -2.28 -5.21
C MET A 42 -2.95 -2.13 -5.76
N LYS A 43 -3.26 -2.75 -6.90
CA LYS A 43 -4.63 -2.79 -7.43
C LYS A 43 -5.60 -3.45 -6.43
N ARG A 44 -5.23 -4.58 -5.82
CA ARG A 44 -6.06 -5.27 -4.82
C ARG A 44 -6.23 -4.42 -3.56
N ILE A 45 -5.16 -3.82 -3.04
CA ILE A 45 -5.20 -2.95 -1.86
C ILE A 45 -6.18 -1.79 -2.09
N ASN A 46 -6.00 -1.06 -3.19
CA ASN A 46 -6.79 0.13 -3.51
C ASN A 46 -8.27 -0.20 -3.71
N LEU A 47 -8.59 -1.31 -4.37
CA LEU A 47 -9.96 -1.75 -4.60
C LEU A 47 -10.66 -2.21 -3.30
N LEU A 48 -9.96 -2.99 -2.47
CA LEU A 48 -10.52 -3.47 -1.21
C LEU A 48 -10.78 -2.31 -0.24
N TYR A 49 -9.88 -1.32 -0.20
CA TYR A 49 -10.07 -0.16 0.65
C TYR A 49 -11.19 0.74 0.14
N TYR A 50 -11.26 0.98 -1.18
CA TYR A 50 -12.40 1.68 -1.79
C TYR A 50 -13.74 1.01 -1.44
N ASN A 51 -13.84 -0.31 -1.61
CA ASN A 51 -15.06 -1.05 -1.30
C ASN A 51 -15.40 -1.04 0.19
N HIS A 52 -14.41 -1.03 1.07
CA HIS A 52 -14.62 -0.85 2.51
C HIS A 52 -15.18 0.55 2.80
N TYR A 53 -14.54 1.59 2.28
CA TYR A 53 -14.94 2.98 2.51
C TYR A 53 -16.34 3.26 1.94
N LYS A 54 -16.60 2.83 0.71
CA LYS A 54 -17.91 2.92 0.06
C LYS A 54 -19.01 2.32 0.92
N ARG A 55 -18.84 1.10 1.45
CA ARG A 55 -19.83 0.44 2.29
C ARG A 55 -19.99 1.11 3.65
N LYS A 56 -18.88 1.54 4.26
CA LYS A 56 -18.89 2.13 5.60
C LYS A 56 -19.53 3.52 5.62
N TYR A 57 -19.32 4.31 4.57
CA TYR A 57 -19.72 5.72 4.51
C TYR A 57 -20.77 6.02 3.43
N ASN A 58 -21.33 5.00 2.78
CA ASN A 58 -22.24 5.12 1.63
C ASN A 58 -21.70 6.05 0.52
N TYR A 59 -20.38 6.02 0.30
CA TYR A 59 -19.69 6.93 -0.61
C TYR A 59 -19.86 6.51 -2.08
N ALA A 60 -20.09 7.48 -2.97
CA ALA A 60 -20.13 7.31 -4.42
C ALA A 60 -19.22 8.34 -5.11
N GLY A 61 -18.45 7.91 -6.10
CA GLY A 61 -17.51 8.75 -6.85
C GLY A 61 -16.07 8.21 -6.88
N HIS A 62 -15.17 9.04 -7.42
CA HIS A 62 -13.74 8.74 -7.49
C HIS A 62 -13.08 8.90 -6.13
N PHE A 63 -12.54 7.79 -5.60
CA PHE A 63 -11.94 7.78 -4.27
C PHE A 63 -10.45 8.08 -4.25
N TRP A 64 -9.69 7.53 -5.20
CA TRP A 64 -8.26 7.78 -5.33
C TRP A 64 -8.02 8.92 -6.32
N GLN A 65 -7.16 9.86 -5.94
CA GLN A 65 -6.83 11.02 -6.78
C GLN A 65 -6.03 10.64 -8.04
N ASP A 66 -5.15 9.64 -7.94
CA ASP A 66 -4.31 9.17 -9.05
C ASP A 66 -3.89 7.69 -8.84
N ARG A 67 -3.14 7.14 -9.80
CA ARG A 67 -2.48 5.84 -9.71
C ARG A 67 -1.44 5.83 -8.60
N PHE A 68 -1.13 4.63 -8.10
CA PHE A 68 -0.01 4.47 -7.17
C PHE A 68 1.31 4.84 -7.87
N LYS A 69 2.24 5.40 -7.10
CA LYS A 69 3.61 5.65 -7.52
C LYS A 69 4.54 4.69 -6.78
N SER A 70 5.63 4.28 -7.41
CA SER A 70 6.60 3.37 -6.81
C SER A 70 8.01 3.79 -7.20
N ILE A 71 8.90 3.81 -6.21
CA ILE A 71 10.34 4.07 -6.38
C ILE A 71 11.06 2.84 -5.83
N LEU A 72 12.07 2.35 -6.56
CA LEU A 72 12.90 1.25 -6.07
C LEU A 72 13.81 1.78 -4.95
N VAL A 73 13.82 1.09 -3.81
CA VAL A 73 14.67 1.43 -2.66
C VAL A 73 15.69 0.31 -2.49
N SER A 74 16.98 0.67 -2.44
CA SER A 74 18.07 -0.27 -2.15
C SER A 74 18.04 -0.68 -0.67
N LYS A 75 18.59 -1.87 -0.35
CA LYS A 75 18.59 -2.44 1.01
C LYS A 75 19.69 -1.88 1.93
N ASP A 76 20.32 -0.78 1.53
CA ASP A 76 21.37 -0.08 2.27
C ASP A 76 20.77 0.99 3.20
N GLU A 77 21.61 1.86 3.77
CA GLU A 77 21.21 2.95 4.67
C GLU A 77 20.10 3.84 4.09
N TYR A 78 19.95 3.86 2.77
CA TYR A 78 18.86 4.53 2.06
C TYR A 78 17.48 4.00 2.45
N LEU A 79 17.34 2.73 2.85
CA LEU A 79 16.09 2.14 3.32
C LEU A 79 15.59 2.82 4.61
N LEU A 80 16.49 3.07 5.56
CA LEU A 80 16.19 3.75 6.82
C LEU A 80 15.91 5.24 6.57
N ALA A 81 16.70 5.87 5.69
CA ALA A 81 16.49 7.26 5.30
C ALA A 81 15.14 7.47 4.58
N CYS A 82 14.72 6.54 3.71
CA CYS A 82 13.39 6.57 3.10
C CYS A 82 12.29 6.43 4.15
N GLY A 83 12.44 5.54 5.13
CA GLY A 83 11.46 5.41 6.22
C GLY A 83 11.23 6.74 6.96
N LEU A 84 12.30 7.49 7.22
CA LEU A 84 12.27 8.80 7.89
C LEU A 84 11.78 9.94 6.99
N TYR A 85 12.02 9.86 5.68
CA TYR A 85 11.64 10.90 4.72
C TYR A 85 10.18 10.84 4.28
N ILE A 86 9.55 9.67 4.42
CA ILE A 86 8.19 9.40 3.96
C ILE A 86 7.11 9.93 4.95
N GLU A 87 7.53 10.49 6.09
CA GLU A 87 6.71 11.29 7.04
C GLU A 87 6.16 12.58 6.41
#